data_AF-A0A1Y6IT97-F1
#
_entry.id   AF-A0A1Y6IT97-F1
#
_cell.length_a   1.000
_cell.length_b   1.000
_cell.length_c   1.000
_cell.angle_alpha   90.00
_cell.angle_beta   90.00
_cell.angle_gamma   90.00
#
_symmetry.space_group_name_H-M   'P 1'
#
loop_
_entity.id
_entity.type
_entity.pdbx_description
1 polymer ?
#
loop_
_entity_poly.entity_id
_entity_poly.type
_entity_poly.pdbx_seq_one_letter_code
_entity_poly.pdbx_strand_id
1 'polypeptide(L)'
;MPNWISSLMHGNISPFHHASSSADPASHAGKPGISAKVNSASRNQIDQIEGKMAQITDLKQQLSLLMTKRSLHSPDRMIQMLSSQAHELHTKTHYQTENIDTILKQMKKGKLDTHKAGPHHELEQKLDILLHDWESLKDEYKSYSGSNHPAAPSQTQPGQLSPLRHFFE
;
A
#
# COMPACT_ATOMS: atom_id res chain seq x y z
N MET A 1 -41.22 -24.63 12.47
CA MET A 1 -42.46 -23.82 12.54
C MET A 1 -42.64 -23.38 13.98
N PRO A 2 -42.86 -22.08 14.25
CA PRO A 2 -44.24 -21.60 14.41
C PRO A 2 -44.53 -20.22 13.77
N ASN A 3 -45.72 -20.13 13.16
CA ASN A 3 -46.50 -18.90 12.97
C ASN A 3 -47.12 -18.50 14.31
N TRP A 4 -47.40 -17.20 14.51
CA TRP A 4 -48.69 -16.70 15.06
C TRP A 4 -48.81 -15.19 14.84
N ILE A 5 -49.63 -14.85 13.84
CA ILE A 5 -50.22 -13.53 13.63
C ILE A 5 -51.52 -13.46 14.43
N SER A 6 -51.76 -12.34 15.11
CA SER A 6 -53.05 -11.61 15.27
C SER A 6 -53.14 -11.00 16.68
N SER A 7 -53.07 -9.68 16.81
CA SER A 7 -54.15 -8.71 16.60
C SER A 7 -55.04 -8.59 17.84
N LEU A 8 -55.00 -7.41 18.48
CA LEU A 8 -56.19 -6.81 19.09
C LEU A 8 -56.02 -5.29 19.11
N MET A 9 -56.81 -4.68 18.25
CA MET A 9 -57.08 -3.27 18.17
C MET A 9 -58.07 -2.86 19.28
N HIS A 10 -57.88 -1.67 19.87
CA HIS A 10 -58.81 -0.53 19.76
C HIS A 10 -58.77 0.38 20.99
N GLY A 11 -58.56 1.66 20.69
CA GLY A 11 -59.19 2.78 21.39
C GLY A 11 -58.20 3.89 21.71
N ASN A 12 -58.44 5.17 21.41
CA ASN A 12 -59.46 5.85 20.61
C ASN A 12 -59.02 7.33 20.55
N ILE A 13 -59.29 8.00 19.43
CA ILE A 13 -59.47 9.47 19.22
C ILE A 13 -58.31 10.46 19.50
N SER A 14 -57.83 11.13 18.43
CA SER A 14 -57.29 12.50 18.44
C SER A 14 -58.41 13.49 18.08
N PRO A 15 -58.43 14.77 18.52
CA PRO A 15 -57.69 15.80 17.77
C PRO A 15 -57.19 17.04 18.56
N PHE A 16 -56.12 17.65 18.04
CA PHE A 16 -55.74 19.08 18.06
C PHE A 16 -56.00 19.95 19.31
N HIS A 17 -54.93 20.56 19.81
CA HIS A 17 -54.85 22.02 19.98
C HIS A 17 -53.40 22.50 19.95
N HIS A 18 -53.09 23.35 18.96
CA HIS A 18 -51.93 24.23 18.97
C HIS A 18 -52.18 25.34 20.00
N ALA A 19 -51.26 25.54 20.93
CA ALA A 19 -51.06 26.83 21.58
C ALA A 19 -49.59 26.98 21.94
N SER A 20 -48.97 27.98 21.31
CA SER A 20 -47.61 28.45 21.56
C SER A 20 -47.44 28.97 22.99
N SER A 21 -46.22 28.84 23.50
CA SER A 21 -45.39 29.95 24.04
C SER A 21 -44.80 29.70 25.43
N SER A 22 -43.46 29.72 25.45
CA SER A 22 -42.53 30.08 26.54
C SER A 22 -42.57 29.25 27.82
N ALA A 23 -41.47 28.87 28.47
CA ALA A 23 -40.05 29.01 28.21
C ALA A 23 -39.36 28.06 29.20
N ASP A 24 -38.38 27.31 28.74
CA ASP A 24 -37.21 26.95 29.55
C ASP A 24 -36.14 26.42 28.60
N PRO A 25 -35.08 27.18 28.30
CA PRO A 25 -33.92 26.64 27.62
C PRO A 25 -33.15 25.83 28.66
N ALA A 26 -33.55 24.58 28.86
CA ALA A 26 -32.66 23.59 29.46
C ALA A 26 -31.46 23.46 28.53
N SER A 27 -30.45 24.26 28.84
CA SER A 27 -29.14 24.28 28.22
C SER A 27 -28.50 22.91 28.42
N HIS A 28 -28.87 21.96 27.58
CA HIS A 28 -27.94 20.92 27.19
C HIS A 28 -26.83 21.64 26.41
N ALA A 29 -25.86 22.15 27.16
CA ALA A 29 -24.51 22.30 26.66
C ALA A 29 -24.11 20.92 26.16
N GLY A 30 -24.38 20.68 24.88
CA GLY A 30 -23.80 19.59 24.13
C GLY A 30 -22.32 19.71 24.40
N LYS A 31 -21.79 18.75 25.17
CA LYS A 31 -20.35 18.58 25.34
C LYS A 31 -19.76 18.77 23.95
N PRO A 32 -18.85 19.74 23.73
CA PRO A 32 -18.25 19.89 22.43
C PRO A 32 -17.68 18.52 22.11
N GLY A 33 -18.19 17.91 21.04
CA GLY A 33 -17.73 16.62 20.57
C GLY A 33 -16.22 16.69 20.60
N ILE A 34 -15.61 15.81 21.39
CA ILE A 34 -14.16 15.67 21.45
C ILE A 34 -13.79 15.26 20.03
N SER A 35 -13.52 16.24 19.16
CA SER A 35 -12.76 16.04 17.96
C SER A 35 -11.46 15.50 18.51
N ALA A 36 -11.31 14.17 18.44
CA ALA A 36 -10.10 13.50 18.84
C ALA A 36 -8.97 14.17 18.06
N LYS A 37 -8.25 15.07 18.73
CA LYS A 37 -7.01 15.62 18.24
C LYS A 37 -6.16 14.38 18.00
N VAL A 38 -5.86 14.09 16.74
CA VAL A 38 -4.87 13.07 16.40
C VAL A 38 -3.62 13.46 17.17
N ASN A 39 -3.27 12.64 18.16
CA ASN A 39 -2.05 12.81 18.96
C ASN A 39 -0.86 12.88 17.97
N SER A 40 0.12 13.74 18.23
CA SER A 40 1.34 13.86 17.41
C SER A 40 2.03 12.50 17.20
N ALA A 41 2.01 11.60 18.18
CA ALA A 41 2.51 10.24 18.04
C ALA A 41 1.73 9.43 16.99
N SER A 42 0.41 9.58 16.96
CA SER A 42 -0.43 8.92 15.96
C SER A 42 -0.20 9.46 14.56
N ARG A 43 0.06 10.76 14.44
CA ARG A 43 0.44 11.38 13.16
C ARG A 43 1.78 10.85 12.65
N ASN A 44 2.79 10.76 13.52
CA ASN A 44 4.09 10.20 13.15
C ASN A 44 3.98 8.75 12.65
N GLN A 45 3.18 7.89 13.30
CA GLN A 45 2.99 6.51 12.83
C GLN A 45 2.21 6.44 11.51
N ILE A 46 1.21 7.29 11.32
CA ILE A 46 0.52 7.41 10.03
C ILE A 46 1.52 7.78 8.93
N ASP A 47 2.35 8.80 9.17
CA ASP A 47 3.34 9.27 8.22
C ASP A 47 4.39 8.17 7.89
N GLN A 48 4.77 7.35 8.88
CA GLN A 48 5.67 6.20 8.66
C GLN A 48 5.02 5.12 7.79
N ILE A 49 3.75 4.74 8.07
CA ILE A 49 3.01 3.76 7.28
C ILE A 49 2.84 4.25 5.83
N GLU A 50 2.41 5.51 5.65
CA GLU A 50 2.26 6.13 4.33
C GLU A 50 3.61 6.22 3.59
N GLY A 51 4.69 6.53 4.30
CA GLY A 51 6.05 6.55 3.76
C GLY A 51 6.54 5.17 3.29
N LYS A 52 6.35 4.11 4.09
CA LYS A 52 6.71 2.73 3.70
C LYS A 52 5.91 2.28 2.47
N MET A 53 4.62 2.62 2.40
CA MET A 53 3.78 2.33 1.22
C MET A 53 4.23 3.04 -0.05
N ALA A 54 4.65 4.30 0.07
CA ALA A 54 5.20 5.05 -1.05
C ALA A 54 6.48 4.39 -1.58
N GLN A 55 7.37 3.96 -0.68
CA GLN A 55 8.59 3.24 -1.06
C GLN A 55 8.31 1.89 -1.73
N ILE A 56 7.37 1.09 -1.20
CA ILE A 56 6.95 -0.16 -1.84
C ILE A 56 6.38 0.10 -3.24
N THR A 57 5.61 1.17 -3.41
CA THR A 57 5.05 1.55 -4.70
C THR A 57 6.13 1.93 -5.71
N ASP A 58 7.13 2.68 -5.26
CA ASP A 58 8.30 3.04 -6.08
C ASP A 58 9.11 1.79 -6.48
N LEU A 59 9.39 0.88 -5.53
CA LEU A 59 10.08 -0.39 -5.81
C LEU A 59 9.32 -1.25 -6.83
N LYS A 60 7.98 -1.32 -6.72
CA LYS A 60 7.12 -1.99 -7.71
C LYS A 60 7.25 -1.36 -9.10
N GLN A 61 7.36 -0.04 -9.19
CA GLN A 61 7.55 0.64 -10.47
C GLN A 61 8.93 0.37 -11.06
N GLN A 62 9.99 0.47 -10.24
CA GLN A 62 11.37 0.17 -10.66
C GLN A 62 11.52 -1.27 -11.19
N LEU A 63 10.81 -2.23 -10.59
CA LEU A 63 10.85 -3.64 -10.96
C LEU A 63 9.69 -4.07 -11.89
N SER A 64 8.96 -3.12 -12.45
CA SER A 64 7.80 -3.40 -13.32
C SER A 64 8.12 -4.29 -14.52
N LEU A 65 9.35 -4.23 -15.04
CA LEU A 65 9.81 -5.11 -16.12
C LEU A 65 9.78 -6.60 -15.72
N LEU A 66 10.12 -6.92 -14.47
CA LEU A 66 10.05 -8.30 -13.94
C LEU A 66 8.60 -8.77 -13.81
N MET A 67 7.64 -7.87 -13.67
CA MET A 67 6.22 -8.20 -13.59
C MET A 67 5.54 -8.37 -14.95
N THR A 68 6.29 -8.34 -16.06
CA THR A 68 5.71 -8.56 -17.39
C THR A 68 5.60 -10.04 -17.72
N LYS A 69 4.61 -10.42 -18.55
CA LYS A 69 4.49 -11.79 -19.11
C LYS A 69 5.76 -12.23 -19.82
N ARG A 70 6.50 -11.30 -20.43
CA ARG A 70 7.74 -11.58 -21.15
C ARG A 70 8.83 -12.08 -20.20
N SER A 71 9.02 -11.40 -19.07
CA SER A 71 10.01 -11.79 -18.07
C SER A 71 9.66 -13.13 -17.41
N LEU A 72 8.37 -13.40 -17.20
CA LEU A 72 7.91 -14.67 -16.61
C LEU A 72 8.16 -15.90 -17.51
N HIS A 73 8.16 -15.69 -18.82
CA HIS A 73 8.45 -16.72 -19.83
C HIS A 73 9.82 -16.48 -20.49
N SER A 74 10.73 -15.79 -19.79
CA SER A 74 12.06 -15.54 -20.31
C SER A 74 12.82 -16.85 -20.53
N PRO A 75 13.59 -16.99 -21.63
CA PRO A 75 14.52 -18.10 -21.79
C PRO A 75 15.69 -18.01 -20.80
N ASP A 76 15.97 -16.82 -20.26
CA ASP A 76 16.91 -16.65 -19.15
C ASP A 76 16.27 -17.11 -17.84
N ARG A 77 16.83 -18.17 -17.23
CA ARG A 77 16.33 -18.78 -16.00
C ARG A 77 16.35 -17.82 -14.81
N MET A 78 17.35 -16.95 -14.72
CA MET A 78 17.43 -15.96 -13.64
C MET A 78 16.33 -14.91 -13.79
N ILE A 79 16.11 -14.39 -15.00
CA ILE A 79 14.99 -13.46 -15.24
C ILE A 79 13.64 -14.12 -14.96
N GLN A 80 13.45 -15.38 -15.36
CA GLN A 80 12.22 -16.12 -15.06
C GLN A 80 12.01 -16.30 -13.55
N MET A 81 13.06 -16.64 -12.80
CA MET A 81 13.01 -16.78 -11.34
C MET A 81 12.66 -15.46 -10.66
N LEU A 82 13.42 -14.39 -10.97
CA LEU A 82 13.20 -13.04 -10.43
C LEU A 82 11.80 -12.52 -10.79
N SER A 83 11.31 -12.84 -12.00
CA SER A 83 9.94 -12.52 -12.42
C SER A 83 8.89 -13.25 -11.59
N SER A 84 9.10 -14.54 -11.32
CA SER A 84 8.18 -15.34 -10.50
C SER A 84 8.12 -14.81 -9.06
N GLN A 85 9.28 -14.50 -8.47
CA GLN A 85 9.38 -13.87 -7.15
C GLN A 85 8.69 -12.49 -7.12
N ALA A 86 8.88 -11.67 -8.17
CA ALA A 86 8.20 -10.37 -8.28
C ALA A 86 6.67 -10.51 -8.28
N HIS A 87 6.12 -11.53 -8.97
CA HIS A 87 4.67 -11.78 -9.01
C HIS A 87 4.13 -12.29 -7.66
N GLU A 88 4.85 -13.20 -7.02
CA GLU A 88 4.50 -13.69 -5.68
C GLU A 88 4.51 -12.54 -4.67
N LEU A 89 5.58 -11.75 -4.66
CA LEU A 89 5.72 -10.60 -3.77
C LEU A 89 4.67 -9.52 -4.06
N HIS A 90 4.31 -9.30 -5.31
CA HIS A 90 3.21 -8.41 -5.68
C HIS A 90 1.87 -8.88 -5.09
N THR A 91 1.59 -10.18 -5.15
CA THR A 91 0.37 -10.79 -4.59
C THR A 91 0.36 -10.71 -3.06
N LYS A 92 1.50 -11.05 -2.43
CA LYS A 92 1.71 -10.93 -0.98
C LYS A 92 1.50 -9.49 -0.50
N THR A 93 2.05 -8.52 -1.24
CA THR A 93 1.87 -7.08 -0.95
C THR A 93 0.39 -6.72 -0.95
N HIS A 94 -0.35 -7.08 -2.00
CA HIS A 94 -1.78 -6.79 -2.09
C HIS A 94 -2.58 -7.33 -0.90
N TYR A 95 -2.36 -8.61 -0.54
CA TYR A 95 -3.06 -9.24 0.58
C TYR A 95 -2.70 -8.59 1.92
N GLN A 96 -1.42 -8.33 2.17
CA GLN A 96 -0.96 -7.78 3.45
C GLN A 96 -1.35 -6.30 3.65
N THR A 97 -1.61 -5.56 2.58
CA THR A 97 -2.01 -4.15 2.64
C THR A 97 -3.51 -3.90 2.44
N GLU A 98 -4.33 -4.95 2.30
CA GLU A 98 -5.76 -4.81 1.95
C GLU A 98 -6.56 -3.93 2.93
N ASN A 99 -6.19 -3.93 4.22
CA ASN A 99 -6.90 -3.23 5.28
C ASN A 99 -6.29 -1.86 5.64
N ILE A 100 -5.28 -1.40 4.88
CA ILE A 100 -4.49 -0.21 5.22
C ILE A 100 -5.35 1.05 5.36
N ASP A 101 -6.27 1.30 4.42
CA ASP A 101 -7.11 2.49 4.44
C ASP A 101 -8.03 2.53 5.66
N THR A 102 -8.54 1.36 6.06
CA THR A 102 -9.37 1.21 7.26
C THR A 102 -8.56 1.51 8.51
N ILE A 103 -7.35 0.95 8.62
CA ILE A 103 -6.45 1.16 9.77
C ILE A 103 -6.05 2.65 9.85
N LEU A 104 -5.57 3.24 8.75
CA LEU A 104 -5.20 4.65 8.67
C LEU A 104 -6.38 5.57 9.03
N LYS A 105 -7.59 5.26 8.57
CA LYS A 105 -8.80 6.03 8.91
C LYS A 105 -9.14 5.93 10.40
N GLN A 106 -8.94 4.77 11.02
CA GLN A 106 -9.17 4.61 12.47
C GLN A 106 -8.10 5.33 13.30
N MET A 107 -6.83 5.31 12.86
CA MET A 107 -5.75 6.10 13.47
C MET A 107 -6.01 7.60 13.35
N LYS A 108 -6.39 8.10 12.16
CA LYS A 108 -6.77 9.51 11.91
C LYS A 108 -7.99 9.96 12.73
N LYS A 109 -8.83 9.03 13.18
CA LYS A 109 -9.98 9.31 14.05
C LYS A 109 -9.65 9.16 15.54
N GLY A 110 -8.40 8.83 15.90
CA GLY A 110 -7.99 8.56 17.28
C GLY A 110 -8.69 7.34 17.89
N LYS A 111 -9.23 6.43 17.07
CA LYS A 111 -9.91 5.20 17.53
C LYS A 111 -8.95 4.07 17.85
N LEU A 112 -7.75 4.13 17.28
CA LEU A 112 -6.66 3.23 17.59
C LEU A 112 -5.68 3.95 18.50
N ASP A 113 -5.39 3.34 19.65
CA ASP A 113 -4.34 3.79 20.54
C ASP A 113 -2.98 3.43 19.93
N THR A 114 -2.24 4.44 19.51
CA THR A 114 -0.98 4.28 18.81
C THR A 114 0.16 3.75 19.68
N HIS A 115 -0.01 3.77 21.01
CA HIS A 115 0.99 3.29 21.96
C HIS A 115 0.79 1.83 22.38
N LYS A 116 -0.29 1.19 21.94
CA LYS A 116 -0.61 -0.20 22.29
C LYS A 116 -0.56 -1.09 21.06
N ALA A 117 -0.05 -2.31 21.25
CA ALA A 117 -0.11 -3.35 20.23
C ALA A 117 -1.53 -3.46 19.66
N GLY A 118 -1.63 -3.48 18.34
CA GLY A 118 -2.90 -3.41 17.63
C GLY A 118 -2.71 -3.55 16.13
N PRO A 119 -3.79 -3.40 15.35
CA PRO A 119 -3.77 -3.61 13.90
C PRO A 119 -2.74 -2.74 13.16
N HIS A 120 -2.45 -1.54 13.66
CA HIS A 120 -1.45 -0.65 13.08
C HIS A 120 -0.01 -1.12 13.30
N HIS A 121 0.30 -1.74 14.44
CA HIS A 121 1.62 -2.33 14.69
C HIS A 121 1.85 -3.57 13.81
N GLU A 122 0.83 -4.41 13.65
CA GLU A 122 0.92 -5.58 12.77
C GLU A 122 1.08 -5.15 11.31
N LEU A 123 0.35 -4.13 10.88
CA LEU A 123 0.50 -3.54 9.55
C LEU A 123 1.92 -2.99 9.36
N GLU A 124 2.44 -2.24 10.34
CA GLU A 124 3.79 -1.69 10.27
C GLU A 124 4.85 -2.78 10.11
N GLN A 125 4.77 -3.85 10.91
CA GLN A 125 5.68 -4.99 10.80
C GLN A 125 5.58 -5.68 9.44
N LYS A 126 4.38 -5.86 8.90
CA LYS A 126 4.18 -6.40 7.55
C LYS A 126 4.83 -5.51 6.49
N LEU A 127 4.69 -4.20 6.62
CA LEU A 127 5.31 -3.24 5.70
C LEU A 127 6.84 -3.28 5.76
N ASP A 128 7.43 -3.46 6.95
CA ASP A 128 8.88 -3.62 7.08
C ASP A 128 9.39 -4.88 6.38
N ILE A 129 8.68 -6.00 6.54
CA ILE A 129 9.02 -7.25 5.85
C ILE A 129 8.88 -7.08 4.33
N LEU A 130 7.77 -6.48 3.87
CA LEU A 130 7.55 -6.24 2.44
C LEU A 130 8.61 -5.32 1.84
N LEU A 131 8.98 -4.26 2.55
CA LEU A 131 10.01 -3.33 2.11
C LEU A 131 11.34 -4.07 1.93
N HIS A 132 11.73 -4.86 2.93
CA HIS A 132 12.95 -5.68 2.88
C HIS A 132 12.93 -6.70 1.73
N ASP A 133 11.81 -7.39 1.51
CA ASP A 133 11.66 -8.36 0.42
C ASP A 133 11.79 -7.67 -0.95
N TRP A 134 11.19 -6.50 -1.13
CA TRP A 134 11.27 -5.72 -2.37
C TRP A 134 12.66 -5.15 -2.62
N GLU A 135 13.36 -4.69 -1.57
CA GLU A 135 14.75 -4.23 -1.67
C GLU A 135 15.70 -5.37 -2.03
N SER A 136 15.53 -6.54 -1.40
CA SER A 136 16.31 -7.73 -1.71
C SER A 136 16.15 -8.15 -3.17
N LEU A 137 14.92 -8.20 -3.67
CA LEU A 137 14.63 -8.50 -5.08
C LEU A 137 15.27 -7.48 -6.03
N LYS A 138 15.25 -6.19 -5.67
CA LYS A 138 15.90 -5.13 -6.44
C LYS A 138 17.41 -5.35 -6.52
N ASP A 139 18.04 -5.69 -5.40
CA ASP A 139 19.49 -5.89 -5.33
C ASP A 139 19.93 -7.15 -6.08
N GLU A 140 19.13 -8.22 -6.06
CA GLU A 140 19.34 -9.40 -6.91
C GLU A 140 19.24 -9.05 -8.40
N TYR A 141 18.22 -8.28 -8.80
CA TYR A 141 18.05 -7.84 -10.19
C TYR A 141 19.17 -6.92 -10.66
N LYS A 142 19.65 -6.01 -9.80
CA LYS A 142 20.83 -5.17 -10.06
C LYS A 142 22.09 -6.01 -10.23
N SER A 143 22.28 -7.02 -9.39
CA SER A 143 23.43 -7.92 -9.47
C SER A 143 23.43 -8.71 -10.78
N TYR A 144 22.25 -9.20 -11.21
CA TYR A 144 22.08 -9.86 -12.49
C TYR A 144 22.34 -8.92 -13.69
N SER A 145 21.80 -7.70 -13.65
CA SER A 145 21.96 -6.74 -14.76
C SER A 145 23.37 -6.16 -14.86
N GLY A 146 24.07 -6.02 -13.73
CA GLY A 146 25.46 -5.59 -13.67
C GLY A 146 26.46 -6.67 -14.10
N SER A 147 26.16 -7.95 -13.84
CA SER A 147 27.02 -9.08 -14.23
C SER A 147 26.85 -9.51 -15.70
N ASN A 148 25.75 -9.16 -16.35
CA ASN A 148 25.49 -9.44 -17.77
C ASN A 148 25.90 -8.32 -18.73
N HIS A 149 26.55 -7.26 -18.25
CA HIS A 149 27.29 -6.36 -19.14
C HIS A 149 28.68 -6.98 -19.36
N PRO A 150 29.00 -7.56 -20.53
CA PRO A 150 30.39 -7.82 -20.84
C PRO A 150 31.10 -6.47 -20.76
N ALA A 151 32.10 -6.37 -19.89
CA ALA A 151 33.06 -5.28 -19.97
C ALA A 151 33.49 -5.20 -21.44
N ALA A 152 33.23 -4.07 -22.09
CA ALA A 152 33.71 -3.83 -23.44
C ALA A 152 35.21 -4.19 -23.45
N PRO A 153 35.69 -5.05 -24.36
CA PRO A 153 37.09 -5.41 -24.39
C PRO A 153 37.88 -4.13 -24.65
N SER A 154 38.50 -3.60 -23.60
CA SER A 154 39.54 -2.60 -23.69
C SER A 154 40.79 -3.32 -24.18
N GLN A 155 40.85 -3.64 -25.47
CA GLN A 155 42.09 -3.94 -26.16
C GLN A 155 42.39 -2.81 -27.14
N THR A 156 42.99 -1.76 -26.60
CA THR A 156 43.90 -0.90 -27.33
C THR A 156 45.10 -1.76 -27.73
N GLN A 157 45.13 -2.25 -28.98
CA GLN A 157 46.39 -2.68 -29.59
C GLN A 157 47.09 -1.43 -30.15
N PRO A 158 48.28 -1.05 -29.66
CA PRO A 158 49.08 -0.05 -30.32
C PRO A 158 49.79 -0.72 -31.51
N GLY A 159 49.43 -0.32 -32.72
CA GLY A 159 50.22 -0.62 -33.92
C GLY A 159 49.72 -1.80 -34.75
N GLN A 160 48.68 -1.55 -35.55
CA GLN A 160 48.59 -2.21 -36.84
C GLN A 160 48.28 -1.14 -37.91
N LEU A 161 49.32 -0.79 -38.67
CA LEU A 161 49.25 0.07 -39.84
C LEU A 161 48.27 -0.53 -40.85
N SER A 162 47.20 0.19 -41.16
CA SER A 162 46.36 -0.09 -42.33
C SER A 162 47.12 0.30 -43.60
N PRO A 163 47.28 -0.58 -44.60
CA PRO A 163 47.55 -0.12 -45.95
C PRO A 163 46.22 0.33 -46.57
N LEU A 164 46.01 1.65 -46.63
CA LEU A 164 45.19 2.25 -47.69
C LEU A 164 45.77 1.82 -49.03
N ARG A 165 45.04 1.07 -49.87
CA ARG A 165 45.04 1.26 -51.33
C ARG A 165 43.74 0.77 -52.01
N HIS A 166 43.02 1.76 -52.52
CA HIS A 166 42.39 1.86 -53.85
C HIS A 166 41.32 0.83 -54.25
N PHE A 167 40.06 1.24 -54.08
CA PHE A 167 38.97 0.96 -55.01
C PHE A 167 39.24 1.72 -56.33
N PHE A 168 39.46 1.01 -57.43
CA PHE A 168 39.05 1.36 -58.81
C PHE A 168 39.51 0.26 -59.77
N GLU A 169 38.58 -0.63 -60.16
CA GLU A 169 38.25 -1.03 -61.54
C GLU A 169 37.05 -1.99 -61.51
#